data_AF-A0A545U071-F1
#
_entry.id   AF-A0A545U071-F1
#
_cell.length_a   1.000
_cell.length_b   1.000
_cell.length_c   1.000
_cell.angle_alpha   90.00
_cell.angle_beta   90.00
_cell.angle_gamma   90.00
#
_symmetry.space_group_name_H-M   'P 1'
#
loop_
_entity.id
_entity.type
_entity.pdbx_description
1 polymer ?
#
loop_
_entity_poly.entity_id
_entity_poly.type
_entity_poly.pdbx_seq_one_letter_code
_entity_poly.pdbx_strand_id
1 'polypeptide(L)'
;MIEIPAATDIRIPETRQRVMLALSKLHQRYKTDWKPEDVFAECVNGKAELFENKQGFIILKVNTNRFNLHKTLFIWILHSYQASNNVLAEERYFEWLKALAKDVNAKSIQFETYRAGYERILPKEWQTKMISYSWSVE
;
A
#
# COMPACT_ATOMS: atom_id res chain seq x y z
N MET A 1 -11.23 -6.49 16.30
CA MET A 1 -10.85 -5.06 16.31
C MET A 1 -9.54 -4.94 15.55
N ILE A 2 -9.50 -4.14 14.48
CA ILE A 2 -8.28 -3.92 13.70
C ILE A 2 -7.38 -2.93 14.43
N GLU A 3 -6.10 -3.26 14.52
CA GLU A 3 -5.08 -2.42 15.13
C GLU A 3 -4.60 -1.41 14.08
N ILE A 4 -4.48 -0.13 14.44
CA ILE A 4 -3.93 0.87 13.50
C ILE A 4 -2.41 0.66 13.42
N PRO A 5 -1.83 0.51 12.22
CA PRO A 5 -0.40 0.27 12.08
C PRO A 5 0.40 1.53 12.43
N ALA A 6 1.55 1.33 13.06
CA ALA A 6 2.45 2.40 13.47
C ALA A 6 3.58 2.56 12.45
N ALA A 7 4.05 3.80 12.28
CA ALA A 7 5.23 4.08 11.46
C ALA A 7 6.41 3.26 11.98
N THR A 8 7.05 2.49 11.11
CA THR A 8 8.08 1.51 11.48
C THR A 8 9.28 1.65 10.55
N ASP A 9 10.47 1.66 11.14
CA ASP A 9 11.71 1.72 10.39
C ASP A 9 12.04 0.36 9.76
N ILE A 10 12.01 0.29 8.42
CA ILE A 10 12.32 -0.94 7.67
C ILE A 10 13.77 -1.43 7.87
N ARG A 11 14.66 -0.59 8.42
CA ARG A 11 16.06 -0.95 8.70
C ARG A 11 16.22 -1.83 9.94
N ILE A 12 15.21 -1.91 10.80
CA ILE A 12 15.20 -2.81 11.96
C ILE A 12 15.31 -4.27 11.44
N PRO A 13 16.29 -5.08 11.89
CA PRO A 13 16.57 -6.39 11.29
C PRO A 13 15.36 -7.33 11.22
N GLU A 14 14.58 -7.41 12.29
CA GLU A 14 13.41 -8.30 12.38
C GLU A 14 12.28 -7.83 11.45
N THR A 15 12.01 -6.51 11.42
CA THR A 15 11.06 -5.90 10.48
C THR A 15 11.52 -6.11 9.04
N ARG A 16 12.80 -5.85 8.75
CA ARG A 16 13.39 -6.05 7.42
C ARG A 16 13.19 -7.48 6.96
N GLN A 17 13.56 -8.46 7.78
CA GLN A 17 13.41 -9.87 7.42
C GLN A 17 11.96 -10.23 7.11
N ARG A 18 11.01 -9.81 7.96
CA ARG A 18 9.60 -10.13 7.82
C ARG A 18 8.97 -9.45 6.59
N VAL A 19 9.20 -8.16 6.40
CA VAL A 19 8.67 -7.39 5.26
C VAL A 19 9.28 -7.87 3.95
N MET A 20 10.60 -8.06 3.89
CA MET A 20 11.28 -8.54 2.67
C MET A 20 10.79 -9.93 2.25
N LEU A 21 10.58 -10.85 3.21
CA LEU A 21 10.02 -12.16 2.90
C LEU A 21 8.61 -12.06 2.28
N ALA A 22 7.77 -11.17 2.80
CA ALA A 22 6.43 -10.95 2.26
C ALA A 22 6.47 -10.32 0.86
N LEU A 23 7.33 -9.31 0.65
CA LEU A 23 7.55 -8.67 -0.64
C LEU A 23 8.04 -9.67 -1.70
N SER A 24 9.00 -10.54 -1.34
CA SER A 24 9.49 -11.60 -2.24
C SER A 24 8.38 -12.54 -2.67
N LYS A 25 7.50 -12.95 -1.74
CA LYS A 25 6.33 -13.79 -2.06
C LYS A 25 5.34 -13.08 -2.97
N LEU A 26 5.07 -11.79 -2.74
CA LEU A 26 4.20 -10.98 -3.60
C LEU A 26 4.78 -10.85 -5.02
N HIS A 27 6.06 -10.50 -5.13
CA HIS A 27 6.75 -10.39 -6.41
C HIS A 27 6.76 -11.72 -7.17
N GLN A 28 7.09 -12.83 -6.50
CA GLN A 28 7.09 -14.15 -7.12
C GLN A 28 5.70 -14.55 -7.65
N ARG A 29 4.64 -14.26 -6.88
CA ARG A 29 3.25 -14.62 -7.18
C ARG A 29 2.65 -13.76 -8.30
N TYR A 30 2.85 -12.45 -8.24
CA TYR A 30 2.17 -11.50 -9.14
C TYR A 30 3.07 -10.96 -10.26
N LYS A 31 4.36 -11.30 -10.26
CA LYS A 31 5.35 -10.81 -11.23
C LYS A 31 5.31 -9.28 -11.34
N THR A 32 5.38 -8.63 -10.18
CA THR A 32 5.30 -7.16 -10.07
C THR A 32 6.47 -6.48 -10.77
N ASP A 33 6.26 -5.24 -11.25
CA ASP A 33 7.32 -4.46 -11.90
C ASP A 33 8.41 -3.99 -10.93
N TRP A 34 8.12 -3.98 -9.63
CA TRP A 34 9.07 -3.71 -8.56
C TRP A 34 9.60 -5.01 -7.94
N LYS A 35 10.84 -4.96 -7.46
CA LYS A 35 11.45 -6.00 -6.62
C LYS A 35 11.46 -5.59 -5.14
N PRO A 36 11.60 -6.54 -4.20
CA PRO A 36 11.69 -6.23 -2.77
C PRO A 36 12.75 -5.18 -2.44
N GLU A 37 13.89 -5.22 -3.13
CA GLU A 37 15.00 -4.28 -2.94
C GLU A 37 14.63 -2.85 -3.35
N ASP A 38 13.80 -2.66 -4.38
CA ASP A 38 13.33 -1.34 -4.81
C ASP A 38 12.45 -0.72 -3.73
N VAL A 39 11.56 -1.52 -3.15
CA VAL A 39 10.68 -1.10 -2.05
C VAL A 39 11.51 -0.73 -0.82
N PHE A 40 12.49 -1.56 -0.46
CA PHE A 40 13.41 -1.27 0.63
C PHE A 40 14.17 0.05 0.40
N ALA A 41 14.72 0.24 -0.80
CA ALA A 41 15.46 1.44 -1.15
C ALA A 41 14.59 2.71 -1.09
N GLU A 42 13.34 2.65 -1.56
CA GLU A 42 12.40 3.77 -1.48
C GLU A 42 12.05 4.13 -0.03
N CYS A 43 11.86 3.13 0.83
CA CYS A 43 11.65 3.35 2.26
C CYS A 43 12.88 3.98 2.95
N VAL A 44 14.09 3.44 2.69
CA VAL A 44 15.33 3.98 3.26
C VAL A 44 15.61 5.42 2.81
N ASN A 45 15.26 5.74 1.57
CA ASN A 45 15.44 7.07 1.00
C ASN A 45 14.30 8.05 1.36
N GLY A 46 13.33 7.66 2.19
CA GLY A 46 12.22 8.51 2.61
C GLY A 46 11.23 8.85 1.49
N LYS A 47 11.20 8.07 0.41
CA LYS A 47 10.23 8.22 -0.69
C LYS A 47 8.96 7.39 -0.49
N ALA A 48 9.05 6.38 0.37
CA ALA A 48 7.94 5.57 0.83
C ALA A 48 8.03 5.43 2.36
N GLU A 49 6.89 5.17 3.00
CA GLU A 49 6.81 5.02 4.44
C GLU A 49 6.12 3.69 4.79
N LEU A 50 6.73 2.93 5.70
CA LEU A 50 6.22 1.65 6.18
C LEU A 50 5.43 1.88 7.47
N PHE A 51 4.20 1.37 7.48
CA PHE A 51 3.41 1.23 8.69
C PHE A 51 3.12 -0.25 8.93
N GLU A 52 3.34 -0.73 10.14
CA GLU A 52 3.22 -2.16 10.48
C GLU A 52 2.44 -2.37 11.79
N ASN A 53 1.76 -3.51 11.88
CA ASN A 53 1.19 -4.05 13.12
C ASN A 53 1.29 -5.59 13.11
N LYS A 54 0.64 -6.25 14.08
CA LYS A 54 0.63 -7.72 14.15
C LYS A 54 -0.15 -8.40 13.01
N GLN A 55 -1.02 -7.68 12.32
CA GLN A 55 -1.90 -8.20 11.28
C GLN A 55 -1.25 -8.13 9.89
N GLY A 56 -0.33 -7.20 9.67
CA GLY A 56 0.27 -6.95 8.37
C GLY A 56 1.01 -5.64 8.31
N PHE A 57 1.23 -5.16 7.09
CA PHE A 57 1.86 -3.88 6.84
C PHE A 57 1.28 -3.18 5.62
N ILE A 58 1.51 -1.89 5.58
CA ILE A 58 1.16 -1.01 4.47
C ILE A 58 2.36 -0.12 4.16
N ILE A 59 2.63 0.07 2.87
CA ILE A 59 3.68 0.95 2.37
C ILE A 59 3.00 2.04 1.57
N LEU A 60 3.19 3.28 2.01
CA LEU A 60 2.57 4.47 1.44
C LEU A 60 3.60 5.31 0.69
N LYS A 61 3.16 5.97 -0.38
CA LYS A 61 3.91 6.97 -1.13
C LYS A 61 3.07 8.23 -1.30
N VAL A 62 3.71 9.38 -1.39
CA VAL A 62 3.04 10.62 -1.80
C VAL A 62 3.39 10.90 -3.26
N ASN A 63 2.45 10.65 -4.15
CA ASN A 63 2.63 10.92 -5.58
C ASN A 63 2.14 12.34 -5.88
N THR A 64 3.01 13.18 -6.45
CA THR A 64 2.66 14.53 -6.89
C THR A 64 2.47 14.55 -8.40
N ASN A 65 1.29 14.93 -8.88
CA ASN A 65 1.04 15.14 -10.29
C ASN A 65 1.84 16.34 -10.80
N ARG A 66 2.65 16.15 -11.84
CA ARG A 66 3.58 17.18 -12.34
C ARG A 66 2.90 18.38 -13.01
N PHE A 67 1.65 18.24 -13.45
CA PHE A 67 0.94 19.27 -14.21
C PHE A 67 0.09 20.19 -13.33
N ASN A 68 -0.54 19.64 -12.29
CA ASN A 68 -1.43 20.41 -11.40
C ASN A 68 -0.98 20.41 -9.92
N LEU A 69 0.16 19.78 -9.61
CA LEU A 69 0.75 19.67 -8.27
C LEU A 69 -0.16 18.97 -7.24
N HIS A 70 -1.23 18.32 -7.69
CA HIS A 70 -2.10 17.57 -6.78
C HIS A 70 -1.33 16.38 -6.21
N LYS A 71 -1.32 16.28 -4.90
CA LYS A 71 -0.78 15.14 -4.17
C LYS A 71 -1.83 14.05 -4.03
N THR A 72 -1.38 12.81 -4.14
CA THR A 72 -2.13 11.60 -3.89
C THR A 72 -1.40 10.77 -2.85
N LEU A 73 -2.09 10.36 -1.79
CA LEU A 73 -1.60 9.33 -0.88
C LEU A 73 -1.79 7.97 -1.57
N PHE A 74 -0.72 7.42 -2.09
CA PHE A 74 -0.73 6.17 -2.83
C PHE A 74 -0.37 5.01 -1.89
N ILE A 75 -1.29 4.06 -1.74
CA ILE A 75 -1.02 2.79 -1.09
C ILE A 75 -0.29 1.92 -2.09
N TRP A 76 1.04 1.88 -1.97
CA TRP A 76 1.87 1.12 -2.90
C TRP A 76 1.72 -0.37 -2.65
N ILE A 77 1.75 -0.78 -1.37
CA ILE A 77 1.65 -2.17 -0.98
C ILE A 77 0.77 -2.26 0.25
N LEU A 78 -0.19 -3.18 0.23
CA LEU A 78 -0.96 -3.59 1.39
C LEU A 78 -0.88 -5.10 1.52
N HIS A 79 -0.40 -5.57 2.66
CA HIS A 79 -0.23 -6.99 2.93
C HIS A 79 -0.80 -7.35 4.29
N SER A 80 -1.53 -8.47 4.35
CA SER A 80 -1.99 -9.09 5.59
C SER A 80 -1.29 -10.43 5.76
N TYR A 81 -0.78 -10.69 6.96
CA TYR A 81 -0.22 -12.00 7.33
C TYR A 81 -1.29 -13.08 7.49
N GLN A 82 -2.57 -12.67 7.60
CA GLN A 82 -3.72 -13.57 7.69
C GLN A 82 -4.59 -13.46 6.44
N ALA A 83 -4.94 -14.59 5.83
CA ALA A 83 -5.61 -14.65 4.53
C ALA A 83 -7.03 -14.03 4.49
N SER A 84 -7.68 -13.85 5.63
CA SER A 84 -9.08 -13.39 5.73
C SER A 84 -9.25 -11.89 6.05
N ASN A 85 -8.18 -11.15 6.37
CA ASN A 85 -8.33 -9.77 6.84
C ASN A 85 -8.26 -8.78 5.67
N ASN A 86 -9.42 -8.22 5.31
CA ASN A 86 -9.51 -7.08 4.41
C ASN A 86 -9.53 -5.78 5.23
N VAL A 87 -8.36 -5.33 5.70
CA VAL A 87 -8.28 -4.16 6.59
C VAL A 87 -8.84 -2.88 5.97
N LEU A 88 -8.88 -2.76 4.64
CA LEU A 88 -9.48 -1.63 3.93
C LEU A 88 -11.02 -1.57 3.99
N ALA A 89 -11.68 -2.67 4.34
CA ALA A 89 -13.13 -2.70 4.52
C ALA A 89 -13.55 -2.12 5.88
N GLU A 90 -12.58 -1.78 6.75
CA GLU A 90 -12.86 -1.38 8.11
C GLU A 90 -12.73 0.13 8.30
N GLU A 91 -13.79 0.72 8.84
CA GLU A 91 -13.98 2.16 8.95
C GLU A 91 -12.82 2.87 9.67
N ARG A 92 -12.33 2.29 10.78
CA ARG A 92 -11.21 2.87 11.54
C ARG A 92 -9.93 2.97 10.72
N TYR A 93 -9.66 1.97 9.88
CA TYR A 93 -8.48 1.97 9.03
C TYR A 93 -8.60 3.05 7.95
N PHE A 94 -9.81 3.25 7.42
CA PHE A 94 -10.10 4.31 6.46
C PHE A 94 -9.98 5.71 7.06
N GLU A 95 -10.49 5.94 8.27
CA GLU A 95 -10.36 7.23 8.96
C GLU A 95 -8.88 7.56 9.26
N TRP A 96 -8.08 6.56 9.62
CA TRP A 96 -6.64 6.71 9.75
C TRP A 96 -5.96 7.09 8.42
N LEU A 97 -6.28 6.39 7.32
CA LEU A 97 -5.77 6.75 5.99
C LEU A 97 -6.19 8.16 5.55
N LYS A 98 -7.41 8.60 5.89
CA LYS A 98 -7.86 9.98 5.64
C LYS A 98 -7.05 11.00 6.45
N ALA A 99 -6.74 10.71 7.70
CA ALA A 99 -5.91 11.58 8.53
C ALA A 99 -4.52 11.74 7.89
N LEU A 100 -3.86 10.63 7.54
CA LEU A 100 -2.57 10.67 6.84
C LEU A 100 -2.63 11.45 5.53
N ALA A 101 -3.70 11.26 4.75
CA ALA A 101 -3.87 11.98 3.49
C ALA A 101 -4.00 13.50 3.72
N LYS A 102 -4.70 13.93 4.78
CA LYS A 102 -4.79 15.34 5.16
C LYS A 102 -3.43 15.89 5.60
N ASP A 103 -2.69 15.14 6.40
CA ASP A 103 -1.38 15.55 6.93
C ASP A 103 -0.37 15.84 5.80
N VAL A 104 -0.40 15.03 4.74
CA VAL A 104 0.48 15.23 3.57
C VAL A 104 -0.12 16.19 2.52
N ASN A 105 -1.29 16.77 2.80
CA ASN A 105 -2.08 17.62 1.89
C ASN A 105 -2.41 16.93 0.56
N ALA A 106 -2.77 15.64 0.62
CA ALA A 106 -3.23 14.87 -0.53
C ALA A 106 -4.72 15.11 -0.81
N LYS A 107 -5.05 15.30 -2.09
CA LYS A 107 -6.43 15.46 -2.56
C LYS A 107 -7.17 14.13 -2.77
N SER A 108 -6.43 13.02 -2.81
CA SER A 108 -7.01 11.70 -2.98
C SER A 108 -6.13 10.60 -2.37
N ILE A 109 -6.76 9.46 -2.09
CA ILE A 109 -6.11 8.21 -1.71
C ILE A 109 -6.31 7.23 -2.85
N GLN A 110 -5.26 6.51 -3.26
CA GLN A 110 -5.31 5.60 -4.40
C GLN A 110 -4.52 4.33 -4.09
N PHE A 111 -4.93 3.21 -4.68
CA PHE A 111 -4.18 1.97 -4.65
C PHE A 111 -4.45 1.17 -5.92
N GLU A 112 -3.51 0.30 -6.26
CA GLU A 112 -3.61 -0.64 -7.38
C GLU A 112 -3.44 -2.07 -6.85
N THR A 113 -4.13 -3.03 -7.46
CA THR A 113 -4.09 -4.41 -6.98
C THR A 113 -4.35 -5.40 -8.10
N TYR A 114 -3.65 -6.54 -8.03
CA TYR A 114 -3.88 -7.70 -8.90
C TYR A 114 -5.10 -8.53 -8.46
N ARG A 115 -5.67 -8.24 -7.28
CA ARG A 115 -6.81 -8.97 -6.73
C ARG A 115 -8.12 -8.30 -7.14
N ALA A 116 -8.97 -9.01 -7.87
CA ALA A 116 -10.34 -8.61 -8.12
C ALA A 116 -11.22 -8.71 -6.85
N GLY A 117 -12.36 -8.02 -6.82
CA GLY A 117 -13.36 -8.15 -5.74
C GLY A 117 -13.37 -7.03 -4.72
N TYR A 118 -12.48 -6.05 -4.82
CA TYR A 118 -12.47 -4.88 -3.91
C TYR A 118 -13.72 -4.01 -4.08
N GLU A 119 -14.33 -4.00 -5.27
CA GLU A 119 -15.59 -3.31 -5.54
C GLU A 119 -16.75 -3.78 -4.65
N ARG A 120 -16.65 -4.98 -4.05
CA ARG A 120 -17.69 -5.56 -3.19
C ARG A 120 -17.52 -5.22 -1.70
N ILE A 121 -16.33 -4.78 -1.31
CA ILE A 121 -15.95 -4.63 0.11
C ILE A 121 -15.50 -3.21 0.45
N LEU A 122 -15.13 -2.41 -0.54
CA LEU A 122 -14.74 -1.02 -0.30
C LEU A 122 -15.97 -0.15 0.03
N PRO A 123 -15.80 0.86 0.90
CA PRO A 123 -16.79 1.91 1.09
C PRO A 123 -17.17 2.61 -0.23
N LYS A 124 -18.39 3.18 -0.29
CA LYS A 124 -18.95 3.79 -1.51
C LYS A 124 -18.16 5.00 -2.03
N GLU A 125 -17.31 5.58 -1.18
CA GLU A 125 -16.42 6.68 -1.49
C GLU A 125 -15.28 6.25 -2.43
N TRP A 126 -14.93 4.96 -2.45
CA TRP A 126 -13.96 4.42 -3.38
C TRP A 126 -14.59 4.25 -4.76
N GLN A 127 -13.89 4.74 -5.77
CA GLN A 127 -14.32 4.64 -7.16
C GLN A 127 -13.20 4.01 -7.99
N THR A 128 -13.56 3.00 -8.79
CA THR A 128 -12.66 2.43 -9.78
C THR A 128 -12.41 3.47 -10.87
N LYS A 129 -11.19 4.00 -10.94
CA LYS A 129 -10.81 4.99 -11.97
C LYS A 129 -10.18 4.38 -13.21
N MET A 130 -9.51 3.23 -13.07
CA MET A 130 -8.75 2.61 -14.15
C MET A 130 -8.89 1.09 -14.08
N ILE A 131 -9.05 0.46 -15.23
CA ILE A 131 -8.91 -0.99 -15.42
C ILE A 131 -7.75 -1.18 -16.39
N SER A 132 -6.73 -1.94 -15.98
CA SER A 132 -5.54 -2.20 -16.81
C SER A 132 -5.67 -3.55 -17.50
N TYR A 133 -5.38 -3.58 -18.80
CA TYR A 133 -5.26 -4.80 -19.61
C TYR A 133 -3.85 -4.83 -20.20
N SER A 134 -3.15 -5.95 -20.04
CA SER A 134 -1.79 -6.12 -20.55
C SER A 134 -1.70 -7.39 -21.40
N TRP A 135 -1.02 -7.30 -22.53
CA TRP A 135 -0.63 -8.45 -23.34
C TRP A 135 0.90 -8.52 -23.39
N SER A 136 1.46 -9.68 -23.04
CA SER A 136 2.90 -9.90 -23.05
C SER A 136 3.29 -10.56 -24.37
N VAL A 137 4.28 -9.98 -25.03
CA VAL A 137 4.91 -10.51 -26.24
C VAL A 137 6.28 -11.00 -25.79
N GLU A 138 6.53 -12.31 -25.85
CA GLU A 138 7.83 -12.91 -25.50
C GLU A 138 8.97 -12.37 -26.36
#